data_AF-A0A174ELA4-F1
#
_entry.id   AF-A0A174ELA4-F1
#
_cell.length_a   1.000
_cell.length_b   1.000
_cell.length_c   1.000
_cell.angle_alpha   90.00
_cell.angle_beta   90.00
_cell.angle_gamma   90.00
#
_symmetry.space_group_name_H-M   'P 1'
#
loop_
_entity.id
_entity.type
_entity.pdbx_description
1 polymer ?
#
loop_
_entity_poly.entity_id
_entity_poly.type
_entity_poly.pdbx_seq_one_letter_code
_entity_poly.pdbx_strand_id
1 'polypeptide(L)'
;MDTKRKIIPLKELNLTNRFLFDEVMEDPRAHQDVLSIIFGRNVPLLDKNETEKELRVSPLLRAIRMDVFSMDEDAIIYNTEMQQKKRGDLAKRSRYYQAIIDTSLLEPGVPDYNHLNMAYIIMIMTFDLFGYDKYMYTFRSRCEEVPECCLEDGAVRVFLNTHGTNKEEVSEELAQFLYYLEHTNDETAANMDSERIQRIHQRVRKVKTSEEAGVRYVQAWEERYYEREEARNEGIAQGLEQGLEQGLEL
;
A
#
# COMPACT_ATOMS: atom_id res chain seq x y z
N MET A 1 3.27 15.52 -32.07
CA MET A 1 2.66 16.53 -31.17
C MET A 1 3.14 16.24 -29.77
N ASP A 2 4.01 17.12 -29.27
CA ASP A 2 4.71 17.02 -28.00
C ASP A 2 3.70 17.13 -26.83
N THR A 3 3.19 15.99 -26.35
CA THR A 3 2.38 15.95 -25.13
C THR A 3 3.34 15.87 -23.96
N LYS A 4 4.02 16.99 -23.66
CA LYS A 4 4.76 17.14 -22.40
C LYS A 4 3.78 16.90 -21.25
N ARG A 5 3.78 15.68 -20.71
CA ARG A 5 3.02 15.35 -19.50
C ARG A 5 3.60 16.21 -18.38
N LYS A 6 2.80 17.17 -17.93
CA LYS A 6 3.20 18.10 -16.87
C LYS A 6 3.33 17.31 -15.56
N ILE A 7 4.49 17.39 -14.92
CA ILE A 7 4.70 16.88 -13.57
C ILE A 7 3.71 17.60 -12.65
N ILE A 8 2.92 16.84 -11.89
CA ILE A 8 2.08 17.42 -10.83
C ILE A 8 3.02 17.80 -9.68
N PRO A 9 3.08 19.06 -9.25
CA PRO A 9 3.97 19.45 -8.15
C PRO A 9 3.73 18.64 -6.88
N LEU A 10 4.79 18.29 -6.14
CA LEU A 10 4.70 17.52 -4.89
C LEU A 10 3.66 18.10 -3.90
N LYS A 11 3.58 19.43 -3.81
CA LYS A 11 2.62 20.15 -2.96
C LYS A 11 1.14 19.84 -3.28
N GLU A 12 0.85 19.49 -4.54
CA GLU A 12 -0.51 19.22 -5.04
C GLU A 12 -0.88 17.73 -4.94
N LEU A 13 0.03 16.86 -4.50
CA LEU A 13 -0.26 15.44 -4.35
C LEU A 13 -1.15 15.15 -3.14
N ASN A 14 -2.03 14.17 -3.28
CA ASN A 14 -2.74 13.56 -2.16
C ASN A 14 -1.98 12.35 -1.62
N LEU A 15 -2.27 11.93 -0.38
CA LEU A 15 -1.65 10.76 0.23
C LEU A 15 -1.97 9.46 -0.51
N THR A 16 -2.97 9.44 -1.39
CA THR A 16 -3.16 8.32 -2.32
C THR A 16 -2.01 8.16 -3.31
N ASN A 17 -1.19 9.20 -3.54
CA ASN A 17 -0.01 9.08 -4.37
C ASN A 17 1.06 8.27 -3.65
N ARG A 18 1.43 7.13 -4.24
CA ARG A 18 2.42 6.20 -3.68
C ARG A 18 3.71 6.88 -3.20
N PHE A 19 4.28 7.81 -3.96
CA PHE A 19 5.52 8.48 -3.53
C PHE A 19 5.30 9.29 -2.24
N LEU A 20 4.24 10.10 -2.18
CA LEU A 20 3.95 10.88 -0.99
C LEU A 20 3.58 9.97 0.19
N PHE A 21 2.87 8.88 -0.07
CA PHE A 21 2.53 7.88 0.93
C PHE A 21 3.81 7.29 1.55
N ASP A 22 4.70 6.74 0.74
CA ASP A 22 5.93 6.09 1.19
C ASP A 22 6.80 7.09 2.00
N GLU A 23 7.02 8.30 1.49
CA GLU A 23 7.81 9.35 2.17
C GLU A 23 7.20 9.82 3.51
N VAL A 24 5.87 9.80 3.63
CA VAL A 24 5.18 10.14 4.87
C VAL A 24 5.29 9.00 5.87
N MET A 25 5.10 7.76 5.42
CA MET A 25 5.11 6.56 6.27
C MET A 25 6.51 6.09 6.66
N GLU A 26 7.57 6.64 6.07
CA GLU A 26 8.94 6.49 6.58
C GLU A 26 9.07 7.00 8.03
N ASP A 27 8.24 7.96 8.44
CA ASP A 27 8.15 8.41 9.83
C ASP A 27 7.36 7.40 10.69
N PRO A 28 7.99 6.75 11.69
CA PRO A 28 7.34 5.70 12.47
C PRO A 28 6.09 6.19 13.22
N ARG A 29 6.05 7.46 13.65
CA ARG A 29 4.89 8.01 14.36
C ARG A 29 3.72 8.20 13.42
N ALA A 30 3.96 8.70 12.21
CA ALA A 30 2.92 8.85 11.20
C ALA A 30 2.30 7.50 10.82
N HIS A 31 3.13 6.46 10.63
CA HIS A 31 2.63 5.13 10.32
C HIS A 31 1.93 4.47 11.51
N GLN A 32 2.45 4.61 12.73
CA GLN A 32 1.77 4.19 13.95
C GLN A 32 0.39 4.84 14.07
N ASP A 33 0.27 6.14 13.79
CA ASP A 33 -1.01 6.84 13.79
C ASP A 33 -1.97 6.22 12.76
N VAL A 34 -1.50 5.92 11.54
CA VAL A 34 -2.30 5.23 10.51
C VAL A 34 -2.77 3.86 10.98
N LEU A 35 -1.86 3.00 11.46
CA LEU A 35 -2.23 1.66 11.96
C LEU A 35 -3.20 1.77 13.15
N SER A 36 -2.97 2.74 14.02
CA SER A 36 -3.82 2.96 15.19
C SER A 36 -5.25 3.37 14.82
N ILE A 37 -5.39 4.18 13.76
CA ILE A 37 -6.70 4.53 13.19
C ILE A 37 -7.37 3.28 12.61
N ILE A 38 -6.63 2.49 11.82
CA ILE A 38 -7.16 1.28 11.14
C ILE A 38 -7.67 0.25 12.15
N PHE A 39 -6.93 0.02 13.23
CA PHE A 39 -7.29 -0.98 14.24
C PHE A 39 -8.11 -0.43 15.41
N GLY A 40 -8.33 0.89 15.49
CA GLY A 40 -9.05 1.53 16.59
C GLY A 40 -8.39 1.39 17.96
N ARG A 41 -7.08 1.11 18.00
CA ARG A 41 -6.27 0.94 19.22
C ARG A 41 -4.86 1.45 18.97
N ASN A 42 -4.10 1.75 20.02
CA ASN A 42 -2.70 2.10 19.85
C ASN A 42 -1.88 0.90 19.32
N VAL A 43 -1.04 1.13 18.31
CA VAL A 43 -0.12 0.13 17.73
C VAL A 43 1.32 0.64 17.92
N PRO A 44 2.02 0.29 19.02
CA PRO A 44 3.34 0.81 19.30
C PRO A 44 4.38 0.18 18.36
N LEU A 45 4.75 0.90 17.30
CA LEU A 45 5.75 0.43 16.35
C LEU A 45 7.16 0.46 16.94
N LEU A 46 7.99 -0.48 16.51
CA LEU A 46 9.44 -0.38 16.69
C LEU A 46 9.97 0.79 15.84
N ASP A 47 11.06 1.43 16.29
CA ASP A 47 11.59 2.70 15.76
C ASP A 47 12.09 2.68 14.28
N LYS A 48 11.80 1.62 13.52
CA LYS A 48 12.28 1.48 12.13
C LYS A 48 11.22 0.93 11.19
N ASN A 49 10.58 1.85 10.46
CA ASN A 49 9.85 1.52 9.24
C ASN A 49 10.82 1.36 8.08
N GLU A 50 10.49 0.45 7.16
CA GLU A 50 11.20 0.26 5.91
C GLU A 50 10.23 0.51 4.75
N THR A 51 10.42 1.61 4.04
CA THR A 51 9.65 1.93 2.83
C THR A 51 10.30 1.35 1.60
N GLU A 52 9.48 0.99 0.61
CA GLU A 52 9.93 0.41 -0.65
C GLU A 52 10.81 -0.85 -0.49
N LYS A 53 10.63 -1.59 0.61
CA LYS A 53 11.44 -2.75 0.99
C LYS A 53 11.32 -3.85 -0.06
N GLU A 54 12.42 -4.16 -0.73
CA GLU A 54 12.53 -5.34 -1.57
C GLU A 54 12.86 -6.57 -0.72
N LEU A 55 12.05 -7.62 -0.84
CA LEU A 55 12.34 -8.94 -0.29
C LEU A 55 12.53 -9.95 -1.42
N ARG A 56 13.68 -10.62 -1.38
CA ARG A 56 14.07 -11.67 -2.33
C ARG A 56 14.63 -12.86 -1.57
N VAL A 57 13.82 -13.92 -1.51
CA VAL A 57 14.22 -15.19 -0.87
C VAL A 57 15.25 -15.94 -1.72
N SER A 58 15.15 -15.86 -3.05
CA SER A 58 16.08 -16.52 -3.98
C SER A 58 16.19 -15.72 -5.28
N PRO A 59 17.37 -15.67 -5.92
CA PRO A 59 17.53 -15.08 -7.25
C PRO A 59 16.65 -15.72 -8.33
N LEU A 60 16.24 -16.98 -8.13
CA LEU A 60 15.40 -17.74 -9.06
C LEU A 60 13.90 -17.48 -8.87
N LEU A 61 13.53 -16.79 -7.78
CA LEU A 61 12.14 -16.49 -7.45
C LEU A 61 11.86 -15.00 -7.68
N ARG A 62 10.60 -14.68 -7.95
CA ARG A 62 10.15 -13.31 -8.11
C ARG A 62 10.26 -12.57 -6.76
N ALA A 63 10.91 -11.42 -6.76
CA ALA A 63 10.95 -10.57 -5.57
C ALA A 63 9.63 -9.82 -5.39
N ILE A 64 9.38 -9.38 -4.15
CA ILE A 64 8.32 -8.42 -3.83
C ILE A 64 8.95 -7.10 -3.44
N ARG A 65 8.25 -6.00 -3.71
CA ARG A 65 8.57 -4.66 -3.20
C ARG A 65 7.35 -4.16 -2.46
N MET A 66 7.52 -3.94 -1.16
CA MET A 66 6.47 -3.49 -0.26
C MET A 66 6.53 -1.98 -0.12
N ASP A 67 5.37 -1.32 -0.09
CA ASP A 67 5.32 0.13 0.08
C ASP A 67 5.82 0.54 1.46
N VAL A 68 5.27 -0.06 2.53
CA VAL A 68 5.69 0.19 3.92
C VAL A 68 5.67 -1.10 4.73
N PHE A 69 6.84 -1.51 5.22
CA PHE A 69 7.01 -2.64 6.14
C PHE A 69 7.37 -2.14 7.55
N SER A 70 6.70 -2.68 8.56
CA SER A 70 6.93 -2.33 9.98
C SER A 70 6.62 -3.52 10.89
N MET A 71 7.09 -3.41 12.14
CA MET A 71 6.85 -4.38 13.20
C MET A 71 6.53 -3.64 14.50
N ASP A 72 5.58 -4.13 15.29
CA ASP A 72 5.28 -3.58 16.62
C ASP A 72 6.05 -4.26 17.76
N GLU A 73 5.91 -3.75 18.98
CA GLU A 73 6.54 -4.30 20.19
C GLU A 73 6.12 -5.75 20.50
N ASP A 74 4.95 -6.19 20.02
CA ASP A 74 4.44 -7.57 20.14
C ASP A 74 4.94 -8.47 18.98
N ALA A 75 5.88 -7.96 18.17
CA ALA A 75 6.43 -8.61 16.98
C ALA A 75 5.39 -8.93 15.89
N ILE A 76 4.28 -8.19 15.84
CA ILE A 76 3.30 -8.28 14.75
C ILE A 76 3.84 -7.52 13.54
N ILE A 77 3.76 -8.15 12.37
CA ILE A 77 4.21 -7.58 11.10
C ILE A 77 3.08 -6.85 10.40
N TYR A 78 3.38 -5.67 9.86
CA TYR A 78 2.46 -4.90 9.02
C TYR A 78 3.12 -4.56 7.69
N ASN A 79 2.50 -5.00 6.60
CA ASN A 79 2.75 -4.47 5.27
C ASN A 79 1.57 -3.58 4.85
N THR A 80 1.81 -2.28 4.65
CA THR A 80 0.77 -1.32 4.23
C THR A 80 1.04 -0.82 2.82
N GLU A 81 0.05 -0.99 1.93
CA GLU A 81 0.16 -0.80 0.48
C GLU A 81 -0.88 0.20 -0.03
N MET A 82 -0.47 1.19 -0.83
CA MET A 82 -1.37 2.18 -1.43
C MET A 82 -1.71 1.83 -2.89
N GLN A 83 -3.00 1.71 -3.22
CA GLN A 83 -3.47 1.27 -4.54
C GLN A 83 -4.46 2.26 -5.15
N GLN A 84 -3.99 3.07 -6.10
CA GLN A 84 -4.85 4.01 -6.85
C GLN A 84 -5.63 3.36 -8.01
N LYS A 85 -5.13 2.23 -8.53
CA LYS A 85 -5.68 1.62 -9.75
C LYS A 85 -6.15 0.21 -9.47
N LYS A 86 -7.38 -0.08 -9.88
CA LYS A 86 -7.93 -1.44 -9.84
C LYS A 86 -7.14 -2.31 -10.81
N ARG A 87 -6.46 -3.33 -10.25
CA ARG A 87 -5.82 -4.40 -11.00
C ARG A 87 -6.49 -5.73 -10.63
N GLY A 88 -6.66 -6.60 -11.61
CA GLY A 88 -7.32 -7.89 -11.42
C GLY A 88 -6.51 -8.92 -10.60
N ASP A 89 -5.28 -8.60 -10.22
CA ASP A 89 -4.34 -9.52 -9.57
C ASP A 89 -4.17 -9.29 -8.06
N LEU A 90 -4.80 -8.25 -7.46
CA LEU A 90 -4.55 -7.84 -6.07
C LEU A 90 -4.73 -8.97 -5.03
N ALA A 91 -5.76 -9.80 -5.18
CA ALA A 91 -5.98 -10.94 -4.28
C ALA A 91 -4.89 -12.01 -4.39
N LYS A 92 -4.44 -12.34 -5.61
CA LYS A 92 -3.35 -13.29 -5.82
C LYS A 92 -2.00 -12.70 -5.42
N ARG A 93 -1.81 -11.40 -5.64
CA ARG A 93 -0.59 -10.65 -5.28
C ARG A 93 -0.43 -10.55 -3.76
N SER A 94 -1.48 -10.27 -3.00
CA SER A 94 -1.41 -10.33 -1.53
C SER A 94 -1.02 -11.71 -1.02
N ARG A 95 -1.59 -12.77 -1.59
CA ARG A 95 -1.19 -14.13 -1.21
C ARG A 95 0.29 -14.39 -1.48
N TYR A 96 0.81 -13.92 -2.61
CA TYR A 96 2.23 -14.05 -2.94
C TYR A 96 3.12 -13.24 -1.97
N TYR A 97 2.73 -12.00 -1.66
CA TYR A 97 3.44 -11.14 -0.71
C TYR A 97 3.48 -11.77 0.68
N GLN A 98 2.34 -12.28 1.17
CA GLN A 98 2.26 -13.02 2.43
C GLN A 98 3.27 -14.17 2.47
N ALA A 99 3.28 -15.04 1.45
CA ALA A 99 4.18 -16.20 1.43
C ALA A 99 5.67 -15.81 1.48
N ILE A 100 6.06 -14.73 0.78
CA ILE A 100 7.44 -14.24 0.79
C ILE A 100 7.80 -13.62 2.13
N ILE A 101 6.89 -12.87 2.76
CA ILE A 101 7.06 -12.32 4.10
C ILE A 101 7.22 -13.47 5.11
N ASP A 102 6.30 -14.43 5.13
CA ASP A 102 6.34 -15.57 6.06
C ASP A 102 7.65 -16.35 5.97
N THR A 103 8.15 -16.53 4.74
CA THR A 103 9.44 -17.21 4.50
C THR A 103 10.62 -16.48 5.11
N SER A 104 10.52 -15.16 5.29
CA SER A 104 11.57 -14.33 5.90
C SER A 104 11.52 -14.24 7.42
N LEU A 105 10.41 -14.69 8.04
CA LEU A 105 10.14 -14.50 9.47
C LEU A 105 10.53 -15.70 10.33
N LEU A 106 10.63 -16.89 9.75
CA LEU A 106 11.14 -18.08 10.45
C LEU A 106 12.58 -18.37 10.04
N GLU A 107 13.49 -18.27 10.99
CA GLU A 107 14.91 -18.55 10.76
C GLU A 107 15.18 -20.06 10.54
N PRO A 108 16.20 -20.40 9.72
CA PRO A 108 16.63 -21.79 9.58
C PRO A 108 16.99 -22.42 10.93
N GLY A 109 16.41 -23.58 11.21
CA GLY A 109 16.67 -24.33 12.44
C GLY A 109 15.65 -24.13 13.56
N VAL A 110 14.65 -23.27 13.39
CA VAL A 110 13.48 -23.18 14.29
C VAL A 110 12.49 -24.30 13.95
N PRO A 111 12.30 -25.32 14.82
CA PRO A 111 11.43 -26.46 14.51
C PRO A 111 9.95 -26.19 14.79
N ASP A 112 9.64 -25.24 15.68
CA ASP A 112 8.28 -24.92 16.08
C ASP A 112 7.72 -23.75 15.25
N TYR A 113 6.74 -24.07 14.39
CA TYR A 113 6.08 -23.09 13.52
C TYR A 113 5.20 -22.09 14.28
N ASN A 114 4.88 -22.33 15.55
CA ASN A 114 4.12 -21.37 16.37
C ASN A 114 4.91 -20.09 16.67
N HIS A 115 6.21 -20.06 16.37
CA HIS A 115 7.02 -18.84 16.40
C HIS A 115 6.82 -17.93 15.19
N LEU A 116 6.07 -18.35 14.16
CA LEU A 116 5.76 -17.50 13.03
C LEU A 116 4.93 -16.29 13.50
N ASN A 117 5.38 -15.09 13.15
CA ASN A 117 4.71 -13.87 13.57
C ASN A 117 3.29 -13.76 12.99
N MET A 118 2.41 -13.11 13.74
CA MET A 118 1.18 -12.58 13.15
C MET A 118 1.54 -11.52 12.09
N ALA A 119 0.86 -11.55 10.96
CA ALA A 119 1.14 -10.66 9.84
C ALA A 119 -0.14 -10.09 9.22
N TYR A 120 -0.12 -8.79 8.99
CA TYR A 120 -1.18 -8.04 8.31
C TYR A 120 -0.70 -7.53 6.95
N ILE A 121 -1.39 -7.92 5.88
CA ILE A 121 -1.31 -7.24 4.59
C ILE A 121 -2.47 -6.25 4.51
N ILE A 122 -2.18 -4.96 4.54
CA ILE A 122 -3.14 -3.86 4.54
C ILE A 122 -3.07 -3.17 3.18
N MET A 123 -4.14 -3.19 2.41
CA MET A 123 -4.24 -2.45 1.15
C MET A 123 -5.22 -1.30 1.31
N ILE A 124 -4.75 -0.08 1.10
CA ILE A 124 -5.60 1.10 1.02
C ILE A 124 -5.88 1.42 -0.44
N MET A 125 -7.15 1.48 -0.81
CA MET A 125 -7.59 1.55 -2.20
C MET A 125 -8.55 2.71 -2.43
N THR A 126 -8.39 3.38 -3.57
CA THR A 126 -9.30 4.45 -4.01
C THR A 126 -10.47 3.93 -4.86
N PHE A 127 -10.88 2.68 -4.61
CA PHE A 127 -11.94 1.98 -5.31
C PHE A 127 -12.40 0.78 -4.48
N ASP A 128 -13.64 0.35 -4.69
CA ASP A 128 -14.12 -0.89 -4.11
C ASP A 128 -13.66 -2.10 -4.95
N LEU A 129 -12.82 -2.94 -4.33
CA LEU A 129 -12.36 -4.17 -4.95
C LEU A 129 -13.48 -5.21 -5.02
N PHE A 130 -14.32 -5.29 -3.98
CA PHE A 130 -15.30 -6.36 -3.77
C PHE A 130 -16.74 -5.96 -4.12
N GLY A 131 -17.05 -4.67 -4.14
CA GLY A 131 -18.34 -4.13 -4.58
C GLY A 131 -19.46 -4.25 -3.55
N TYR A 132 -19.13 -4.17 -2.26
CA TYR A 132 -20.11 -4.16 -1.16
C TYR A 132 -20.18 -2.80 -0.45
N ASP A 133 -19.55 -1.77 -1.02
CA ASP A 133 -19.55 -0.38 -0.56
C ASP A 133 -19.08 -0.20 0.89
N LYS A 134 -18.22 -1.12 1.37
CA LYS A 134 -17.65 -1.06 2.73
C LYS A 134 -16.33 -0.29 2.77
N TYR A 135 -16.09 0.42 3.88
CA TYR A 135 -14.81 1.06 4.17
C TYR A 135 -13.69 0.06 4.45
N MET A 136 -14.00 -1.07 5.09
CA MET A 136 -13.03 -2.06 5.51
C MET A 136 -13.53 -3.49 5.27
N TYR A 137 -12.66 -4.30 4.69
CA TYR A 137 -12.84 -5.74 4.52
C TYR A 137 -11.69 -6.47 5.19
N THR A 138 -11.99 -7.32 6.17
CA THR A 138 -10.99 -8.15 6.85
C THR A 138 -11.18 -9.61 6.47
N PHE A 139 -10.15 -10.21 5.90
CA PHE A 139 -10.13 -11.63 5.53
C PHE A 139 -9.20 -12.40 6.46
N ARG A 140 -9.72 -13.52 6.97
CA ARG A 140 -9.02 -14.54 7.76
C ARG A 140 -9.39 -15.92 7.21
N SER A 141 -8.53 -16.91 7.40
CA SER A 141 -8.82 -18.31 7.09
C SER A 141 -9.96 -18.82 8.01
N ARG A 142 -11.09 -19.23 7.41
CA ARG A 142 -12.27 -19.75 8.11
C ARG A 142 -12.64 -21.13 7.56
N CYS A 143 -13.21 -21.97 8.42
CA CYS A 143 -13.76 -23.27 8.03
C CYS A 143 -15.05 -23.07 7.22
N GLU A 144 -15.21 -23.79 6.11
CA GLU A 144 -16.41 -23.70 5.27
C GLU A 144 -17.60 -24.41 5.93
N GLU A 145 -17.35 -25.52 6.64
CA GLU A 145 -18.36 -26.31 7.33
C GLU A 145 -18.86 -25.66 8.62
N VAL A 146 -18.00 -24.86 9.27
CA VAL A 146 -18.28 -24.15 10.53
C VAL A 146 -17.78 -22.70 10.41
N PRO A 147 -18.58 -21.78 9.84
CA PRO A 147 -18.14 -20.41 9.52
C PRO A 147 -17.62 -19.57 10.71
N GLU A 148 -18.06 -19.91 11.91
CA GLU A 148 -17.63 -19.28 13.17
C GLU A 148 -16.20 -19.70 13.57
N CYS A 149 -15.73 -20.86 13.07
CA CYS A 149 -14.41 -21.40 13.35
C CYS A 149 -13.35 -20.70 12.46
N CYS A 150 -12.50 -19.92 13.11
CA CYS A 150 -11.33 -19.29 12.51
C CYS A 150 -10.11 -20.20 12.71
N LEU A 151 -9.25 -20.31 11.70
CA LEU A 151 -8.04 -21.16 11.77
C LEU A 151 -6.98 -20.60 12.73
N GLU A 152 -7.02 -19.28 13.00
CA GLU A 152 -6.07 -18.56 13.86
C GLU A 152 -4.60 -18.76 13.44
N ASP A 153 -4.34 -18.80 12.13
CA ASP A 153 -3.00 -18.97 11.52
C ASP A 153 -2.12 -17.71 11.53
N GLY A 154 -2.59 -16.62 12.15
CA GLY A 154 -1.87 -15.35 12.24
C GLY A 154 -1.81 -14.54 10.94
N ALA A 155 -2.37 -15.01 9.82
CA ALA A 155 -2.33 -14.32 8.53
C ALA A 155 -3.63 -13.56 8.27
N VAL A 156 -3.57 -12.22 8.29
CA VAL A 156 -4.75 -11.35 8.10
C VAL A 156 -4.57 -10.42 6.92
N ARG A 157 -5.61 -10.28 6.10
CA ARG A 157 -5.63 -9.31 4.99
C ARG A 157 -6.71 -8.28 5.25
N VAL A 158 -6.33 -7.01 5.22
CA VAL A 158 -7.24 -5.88 5.39
C VAL A 158 -7.26 -5.09 4.09
N PHE A 159 -8.44 -4.89 3.52
CA PHE A 159 -8.63 -4.04 2.35
C PHE A 159 -9.48 -2.86 2.78
N LEU A 160 -8.92 -1.67 2.67
CA LEU A 160 -9.57 -0.41 2.97
C LEU A 160 -9.97 0.25 1.66
N ASN A 161 -11.20 0.74 1.61
CA ASN A 161 -11.78 1.41 0.45
C ASN A 161 -12.19 2.82 0.87
N THR A 162 -11.60 3.83 0.24
CA THR A 162 -11.88 5.23 0.55
C THR A 162 -13.29 5.68 0.16
N HIS A 163 -13.98 4.91 -0.68
CA HIS A 163 -15.36 5.17 -1.13
C HIS A 163 -16.41 4.35 -0.36
N GLY A 164 -16.06 3.78 0.80
CA GLY A 164 -17.03 3.12 1.67
C GLY A 164 -18.18 4.06 2.06
N THR A 165 -19.35 3.47 2.37
CA THR A 165 -20.57 4.22 2.75
C THR A 165 -21.19 3.74 4.06
N ASN A 166 -20.66 2.66 4.64
CA ASN A 166 -21.12 2.02 5.87
C ASN A 166 -20.48 2.64 7.14
N LYS A 167 -20.57 3.96 7.33
CA LYS A 167 -19.90 4.65 8.45
C LYS A 167 -20.24 4.05 9.83
N GLU A 168 -21.46 3.57 10.02
CA GLU A 168 -21.92 2.95 11.28
C GLU A 168 -21.21 1.63 11.64
N GLU A 169 -20.50 1.00 10.69
CA GLU A 169 -19.78 -0.26 10.91
C GLU A 169 -18.28 -0.06 11.22
N VAL A 170 -17.79 1.18 11.19
CA VAL A 170 -16.38 1.53 11.43
C VAL A 170 -16.27 2.69 12.41
N SER A 171 -15.07 2.99 12.90
CA SER A 171 -14.86 4.21 13.68
C SER A 171 -15.00 5.44 12.79
N GLU A 172 -15.54 6.52 13.35
CA GLU A 172 -15.60 7.83 12.68
C GLU A 172 -14.18 8.30 12.28
N GLU A 173 -13.19 8.06 13.14
CA GLU A 173 -11.77 8.37 12.85
C GLU A 173 -11.25 7.64 11.60
N LEU A 174 -11.61 6.36 11.39
CA LEU A 174 -11.23 5.62 10.18
C LEU A 174 -11.92 6.20 8.94
N ALA A 175 -13.21 6.50 9.00
CA ALA A 175 -13.93 7.09 7.88
C ALA A 175 -13.35 8.47 7.50
N GLN A 176 -13.02 9.29 8.49
CA GLN A 176 -12.35 10.59 8.33
C GLN A 176 -10.96 10.45 7.71
N PHE A 177 -10.15 9.50 8.19
CA PHE A 177 -8.82 9.24 7.63
C PHE A 177 -8.89 8.80 6.17
N LEU A 178 -9.79 7.87 5.84
CA LEU A 178 -9.96 7.40 4.46
C LEU A 178 -10.42 8.52 3.51
N TYR A 179 -11.29 9.42 3.98
CA TYR A 179 -11.65 10.62 3.23
C TYR A 179 -10.46 11.58 3.04
N TYR A 180 -9.67 11.79 4.10
CA TYR A 180 -8.49 12.66 4.09
C TYR A 180 -7.40 12.18 3.11
N LEU A 181 -7.26 10.87 2.90
CA LEU A 181 -6.29 10.33 1.93
C LEU A 181 -6.52 10.88 0.51
N GLU A 182 -7.78 11.06 0.11
CA GLU A 182 -8.15 11.65 -1.20
C GLU A 182 -8.21 13.18 -1.18
N HIS A 183 -8.23 13.80 0.00
CA HIS A 183 -8.38 15.24 0.20
C HIS A 183 -7.28 15.77 1.12
N THR A 184 -6.03 15.52 0.75
CA THR A 184 -4.88 15.80 1.62
C THR A 184 -4.45 17.27 1.57
N ASN A 185 -5.24 18.12 2.22
CA ASN A 185 -5.05 19.56 2.31
C ASN A 185 -5.35 20.11 3.71
N ASP A 186 -4.90 21.34 3.95
CA ASP A 186 -4.98 22.01 5.26
C ASP A 186 -6.43 22.21 5.73
N GLU A 187 -7.34 22.57 4.82
CA GLU A 187 -8.76 22.76 5.14
C GLU A 187 -9.41 21.46 5.61
N THR A 188 -9.17 20.36 4.89
CA THR A 188 -9.72 19.05 5.25
C THR A 188 -9.18 18.61 6.60
N ALA A 189 -7.86 18.69 6.82
CA ALA A 189 -7.24 18.29 8.07
C ALA A 189 -7.72 19.13 9.27
N ALA A 190 -7.95 20.43 9.08
CA ALA A 190 -8.45 21.32 10.12
C ALA A 190 -9.90 21.01 10.54
N ASN A 191 -10.68 20.42 9.64
CA ASN A 191 -12.07 20.01 9.89
C ASN A 191 -12.20 18.59 10.47
N MET A 192 -11.10 17.85 10.65
CA MET A 192 -11.12 16.52 11.23
C MET A 192 -10.89 16.58 12.75
N ASP A 193 -11.75 15.87 13.48
CA ASP A 193 -11.66 15.74 14.95
C ASP A 193 -10.81 14.51 15.32
N SER A 194 -9.54 14.53 14.91
CA SER A 194 -8.57 13.48 15.22
C SER A 194 -7.16 14.04 15.35
N GLU A 195 -6.58 13.91 16.54
CA GLU A 195 -5.18 14.27 16.78
C GLU A 195 -4.21 13.45 15.91
N ARG A 196 -4.54 12.18 15.63
CA ARG A 196 -3.73 11.31 14.78
C ARG A 196 -3.70 11.84 13.34
N ILE A 197 -4.86 12.18 12.78
CA ILE A 197 -4.95 12.77 11.44
C ILE A 197 -4.20 14.11 11.39
N GLN A 198 -4.28 14.94 12.43
CA GLN A 198 -3.54 16.19 12.51
C GLN A 198 -2.01 15.96 12.51
N ARG A 199 -1.51 14.97 13.26
CA ARG A 199 -0.07 14.62 13.27
C ARG A 199 0.40 14.06 11.92
N ILE A 200 -0.39 13.17 11.30
CA ILE A 200 -0.14 12.70 9.94
C ILE A 200 -0.05 13.89 8.98
N HIS A 201 -0.99 14.83 9.07
CA HIS A 201 -0.99 16.01 8.21
C HIS A 201 0.21 16.94 8.45
N GLN A 202 0.67 17.10 9.69
CA GLN A 202 1.91 17.83 9.98
C GLN A 202 3.12 17.18 9.28
N ARG A 203 3.20 15.85 9.28
CA ARG A 203 4.24 15.12 8.51
C ARG A 203 4.09 15.35 7.00
N VAL A 204 2.87 15.26 6.46
CA VAL A 204 2.59 15.57 5.06
C VAL A 204 3.07 16.96 4.68
N ARG A 205 2.78 17.98 5.50
CA ARG A 205 3.23 19.37 5.24
C ARG A 205 4.74 19.45 5.18
N LYS A 206 5.45 18.84 6.14
CA LYS A 206 6.92 18.79 6.15
C LYS A 206 7.48 18.17 4.87
N VAL A 207 6.95 17.02 4.44
CA VAL A 207 7.38 16.35 3.20
C VAL A 207 7.09 17.22 1.98
N LYS A 208 5.89 17.78 1.87
CA LYS A 208 5.49 18.63 0.72
C LYS A 208 6.34 19.90 0.59
N THR A 209 6.90 20.42 1.68
CA THR A 209 7.77 21.60 1.68
C THR A 209 9.26 21.27 1.69
N SER A 210 9.64 19.99 1.76
CA SER A 210 11.04 19.57 1.77
C SER A 210 11.64 19.63 0.37
N GLU A 211 12.72 20.39 0.20
CA GLU A 211 13.49 20.42 -1.05
C GLU A 211 14.05 19.04 -1.38
N GLU A 212 14.55 18.33 -0.37
CA GLU A 212 15.12 16.98 -0.51
C GLU A 212 14.08 15.98 -1.02
N ALA A 213 12.87 15.99 -0.44
CA ALA A 213 11.76 15.18 -0.92
C ALA A 213 11.31 15.61 -2.32
N GLY A 214 11.36 16.91 -2.62
CA GLY A 214 11.10 17.44 -3.95
C GLY A 214 12.07 16.90 -5.01
N VAL A 215 13.37 16.83 -4.69
CA VAL A 215 14.39 16.24 -5.58
C VAL A 215 14.12 14.76 -5.81
N ARG A 216 13.89 13.98 -4.74
CA ARG A 216 13.55 12.55 -4.85
C ARG A 216 12.28 12.34 -5.69
N TYR A 217 11.27 13.19 -5.52
CA TYR A 217 10.03 13.11 -6.28
C TYR A 217 10.25 13.27 -7.79
N VAL A 218 11.04 14.29 -8.18
CA VAL A 218 11.35 14.54 -9.59
C VAL A 218 12.16 13.38 -10.17
N GLN A 219 13.16 12.88 -9.45
CA GLN A 219 13.95 11.72 -9.87
C GLN A 219 13.06 10.48 -10.09
N ALA A 220 12.23 10.13 -9.09
CA ALA A 220 11.30 9.00 -9.20
C ALA A 220 10.27 9.18 -10.33
N TRP A 221 9.91 10.42 -10.68
CA TRP A 221 9.06 10.73 -11.82
C TRP A 221 9.79 10.54 -13.15
N GLU A 222 11.03 11.03 -13.27
CA GLU A 222 11.85 10.92 -14.47
C GLU A 222 12.16 9.45 -14.79
N GLU A 223 12.56 8.65 -13.80
CA GLU A 223 12.78 7.21 -13.96
C GLU A 223 11.53 6.51 -14.53
N ARG A 224 10.36 6.74 -13.90
CA ARG A 224 9.08 6.19 -14.37
C ARG A 224 8.65 6.72 -15.75
N TYR A 225 9.12 7.90 -16.15
CA TYR A 225 8.86 8.44 -17.48
C TYR A 225 9.66 7.66 -18.52
N TYR A 226 10.96 7.47 -18.30
CA TYR A 226 11.82 6.72 -19.21
C TYR A 226 11.39 5.25 -19.32
N GLU A 227 11.10 4.57 -18.21
CA GLU A 227 10.58 3.19 -18.22
C GLU A 227 9.32 3.03 -19.08
N ARG A 228 8.41 4.02 -19.04
CA ARG A 228 7.18 4.00 -19.84
C ARG A 228 7.42 4.28 -21.31
N GLU A 229 8.34 5.19 -21.63
CA GLU A 229 8.70 5.47 -23.01
C GLU A 229 9.38 4.27 -23.66
N GLU A 230 10.28 3.58 -22.94
CA GLU A 230 10.88 2.31 -23.37
C GLU A 230 9.81 1.26 -23.61
N ALA A 231 8.95 0.99 -22.61
CA ALA A 231 7.86 0.01 -22.74
C ALA A 231 6.89 0.34 -23.90
N ARG A 232 6.63 1.63 -24.16
CA ARG A 232 5.80 2.04 -25.30
C ARG A 232 6.50 1.75 -26.63
N ASN A 233 7.78 2.08 -26.75
CA ASN A 233 8.54 1.86 -27.96
C ASN A 233 8.69 0.36 -28.27
N GLU A 234 8.94 -0.46 -27.25
CA GLU A 234 8.93 -1.93 -27.37
C GLU A 234 7.56 -2.46 -27.83
N GLY A 235 6.47 -1.97 -27.23
CA GLY A 235 5.12 -2.37 -27.65
C GLY A 235 4.78 -1.98 -29.09
N ILE A 236 5.24 -0.81 -29.56
CA ILE A 236 5.09 -0.40 -30.97
C ILE A 236 5.89 -1.33 -31.88
N ALA A 237 7.15 -1.63 -31.53
CA ALA A 237 8.00 -2.52 -32.31
C ALA A 237 7.39 -3.93 -32.45
N GLN A 238 6.95 -4.52 -31.34
CA GLN A 238 6.27 -5.83 -31.33
C GLN A 238 4.98 -5.81 -32.15
N GLY A 239 4.18 -4.74 -32.07
CA GLY A 239 2.97 -4.60 -32.87
C GLY A 239 3.22 -4.52 -34.37
N LEU A 240 4.31 -3.84 -34.78
CA LEU A 240 4.73 -3.78 -36.18
C LEU A 240 5.20 -5.14 -36.69
N GLU A 241 5.99 -5.87 -35.88
CA GLU A 241 6.47 -7.21 -36.20
C GLU A 241 5.31 -8.21 -36.37
N GLN A 242 4.38 -8.25 -35.40
CA GLN A 242 3.18 -9.10 -35.49
C GLN A 242 2.30 -8.75 -36.70
N GLY A 243 2.17 -7.46 -37.02
CA GLY A 243 1.42 -7.02 -38.20
C GLY A 243 2.06 -7.45 -39.52
N LEU A 244 3.39 -7.48 -39.59
CA LEU A 244 4.13 -8.00 -40.75
C LEU A 244 3.97 -9.52 -40.87
N GLU A 245 4.08 -10.26 -39.78
CA GLU A 245 3.87 -11.72 -39.77
C GLU A 245 2.46 -12.10 -40.22
N GLN A 246 1.42 -11.47 -39.65
CA GLN A 246 0.02 -11.72 -40.03
C GLN A 246 -0.29 -11.34 -41.48
N GLY A 247 0.38 -10.31 -42.00
CA GLY A 247 0.26 -9.92 -43.41
C GLY A 247 0.97 -10.87 -44.39
N LEU A 248 1.93 -11.66 -43.92
CA LEU A 248 2.63 -12.68 -44.72
C LEU A 248 1.93 -14.05 -44.69
N GLU A 249 1.05 -14.29 -43.72
CA GLU A 249 0.21 -15.50 -43.62
C GLU A 249 -1.11 -15.41 -44.41
N LEU A 250 -1.42 -14.24 -45.02
CA LEU A 250 -2.58 -14.00 -45.90
C LEU A 250 -2.19 -14.03 -47.38
#